data_AF-B4LJR7-F1
#
_entry.id   AF-B4LJR7-F1
#
_cell.length_a   1.000
_cell.length_b   1.000
_cell.length_c   1.000
_cell.angle_alpha   90.00
_cell.angle_beta   90.00
_cell.angle_gamma   90.00
#
_symmetry.space_group_name_H-M   'P 1'
#
loop_
_entity.id
_entity.type
_entity.pdbx_description
1 polymer ?
#
loop_
_entity_poly.entity_id
_entity_poly.type
_entity_poly.pdbx_seq_one_letter_code
_entity_poly.pdbx_strand_id
1 'polypeptide(L)'
;MDMQQVEASVAEDFARIRETQIDNVIRLLEKSIERLKISIILPRMADDLNEVEPVLRNTAYEPAINLLRRLKGLDVVKTQMLNIEVLHIIDYFQSNYQMYEMFPRYLNNISEYDKTLLVSFETILAVAKRHLWRTSKAEIIMERQLHVIYQEREATLKRIEYYKKKLGSKKALLRWKWATQFLILEKQEADLANRKWKNNVRIQNEIEKRTQTLRKHHEVSVQKQNELAEELEKAQAEYEKLITKNAENEKDLRDEKNKLVIQLENALHRYDSNVGEKLRENLQLEDMYKAAKKELDNFMVYYRKEEAVYNKIVVQYEQEEQRKHQQNILVFMMNRAARKIQTYWQEWRRAKQKKARKAAKKAKKK
;
A
#
# COMPACT_ATOMS: atom_id res chain seq x y z
N MET A 1 -106.09 38.29 62.81
CA MET A 1 -104.96 37.94 63.71
C MET A 1 -104.43 36.62 63.19
N ASP A 2 -103.30 36.72 62.49
CA ASP A 2 -102.92 35.79 61.42
C ASP A 2 -102.29 34.50 61.93
N MET A 3 -102.86 33.39 61.47
CA MET A 3 -102.36 32.03 61.71
C MET A 3 -100.91 31.85 61.21
N GLN A 4 -100.52 32.57 60.16
CA GLN A 4 -99.14 32.59 59.63
C GLN A 4 -98.14 33.32 60.54
N GLN A 5 -98.57 34.35 61.27
CA GLN A 5 -97.71 35.01 62.27
C GLN A 5 -97.52 34.15 63.51
N VAL A 6 -98.55 33.38 63.89
CA VAL A 6 -98.47 32.40 64.97
C VAL A 6 -97.53 31.25 64.58
N GLU A 7 -97.65 30.67 63.38
CA GLU A 7 -96.75 29.62 62.88
C GLU A 7 -95.28 30.08 62.77
N ALA A 8 -95.04 31.32 62.33
CA ALA A 8 -93.69 31.88 62.27
C ALA A 8 -93.09 32.10 63.66
N SER A 9 -93.87 32.62 64.62
CA SER A 9 -93.43 32.79 66.01
C SER A 9 -93.11 31.45 66.69
N VAL A 10 -93.94 30.43 66.44
CA VAL A 10 -93.74 29.07 66.96
C VAL A 10 -92.50 28.43 66.33
N ALA A 11 -92.25 28.63 65.03
CA ALA A 11 -91.05 28.14 64.36
C ALA A 11 -89.77 28.82 64.86
N GLU A 12 -89.81 30.12 65.16
CA GLU A 12 -88.70 30.85 65.80
C GLU A 12 -88.46 30.37 67.23
N ASP A 13 -89.50 30.13 68.01
CA ASP A 13 -89.40 29.58 69.36
C ASP A 13 -88.83 28.15 69.35
N PHE A 14 -89.25 27.30 68.41
CA PHE A 14 -88.66 25.97 68.22
C PHE A 14 -87.19 26.03 67.78
N ALA A 15 -86.82 26.99 66.93
CA ALA A 15 -85.43 27.19 66.53
C ALA A 15 -84.55 27.62 67.72
N ARG A 16 -85.03 28.55 68.57
CA ARG A 16 -84.35 28.98 69.80
C ARG A 16 -84.22 27.85 70.83
N ILE A 17 -85.27 27.04 71.00
CA ILE A 17 -85.24 25.86 71.85
C ILE A 17 -84.20 24.85 71.32
N ARG A 18 -84.17 24.62 70.01
CA ARG A 18 -83.21 23.71 69.37
C ARG A 18 -81.77 24.20 69.54
N GLU A 19 -81.50 25.47 69.31
CA GLU A 19 -80.17 26.07 69.52
C GLU A 19 -79.73 25.91 70.98
N THR A 20 -80.63 26.20 71.92
CA THR A 20 -80.35 26.02 73.36
C THR A 20 -80.09 24.55 73.72
N GLN A 21 -80.83 23.61 73.12
CA GLN A 21 -80.60 22.18 73.31
C GLN A 21 -79.26 21.73 72.72
N ILE A 22 -78.91 22.20 71.52
CA ILE A 22 -77.62 21.93 70.88
C ILE A 22 -76.48 22.45 71.73
N ASP A 23 -76.57 23.68 72.22
CA ASP A 23 -75.56 24.29 73.09
C ASP A 23 -75.41 23.53 74.41
N ASN A 24 -76.52 23.08 75.01
CA ASN A 24 -76.47 22.25 76.21
C ASN A 24 -75.77 20.90 75.95
N VAL A 25 -76.05 20.25 74.83
CA VAL A 25 -75.39 18.98 74.45
C VAL A 25 -73.90 19.20 74.18
N ILE A 26 -73.54 20.26 73.45
CA ILE A 26 -72.13 20.58 73.17
C ILE A 26 -71.38 20.86 74.47
N ARG A 27 -71.95 21.66 75.37
CA ARG A 27 -71.36 21.97 76.69
C ARG A 27 -71.18 20.70 77.54
N LEU A 28 -72.13 19.76 77.48
CA LEU A 28 -71.99 18.48 78.17
C LEU A 28 -70.84 17.64 77.60
N LEU A 29 -70.71 17.59 76.27
CA LEU A 29 -69.63 16.87 75.60
C LEU A 29 -68.26 17.52 75.88
N GLU A 30 -68.16 18.84 75.88
CA GLU A 30 -66.94 19.57 76.25
C GLU A 30 -66.53 19.28 77.70
N LYS A 31 -67.48 19.37 78.64
CA LYS A 31 -67.26 19.00 80.04
C LYS A 31 -66.86 17.53 80.20
N SER A 32 -67.37 16.63 79.35
CA SER A 32 -67.00 15.22 79.40
C SER A 32 -65.54 14.99 79.00
N ILE A 33 -65.02 15.76 78.03
CA ILE A 33 -63.61 15.73 77.65
C ILE A 33 -62.73 16.27 78.78
N GLU A 34 -63.14 17.35 79.43
CA GLU A 34 -62.40 17.93 80.56
C GLU A 34 -62.38 16.99 81.78
N ARG A 35 -63.49 16.30 82.05
CA ARG A 35 -63.55 15.24 83.07
C ARG A 35 -62.65 14.05 82.71
N LEU A 36 -62.58 13.70 81.44
CA LEU A 36 -61.72 12.62 80.97
C LEU A 36 -60.24 12.99 81.12
N LYS A 37 -59.86 14.26 80.89
CA LYS A 37 -58.50 14.77 81.13
C LYS A 37 -58.06 14.61 82.60
N ILE A 38 -58.89 15.02 83.56
CA ILE A 38 -58.55 14.85 84.99
C ILE A 38 -58.52 13.36 85.38
N SER A 39 -59.42 12.53 84.84
CA SER A 39 -59.46 11.08 85.12
C SER A 39 -58.24 10.33 84.57
N ILE A 40 -57.67 10.73 83.43
CA ILE A 40 -56.42 10.14 82.90
C ILE A 40 -55.21 10.50 83.77
N ILE A 41 -55.19 11.73 84.30
CA ILE A 41 -54.06 12.22 85.09
C ILE A 41 -54.12 11.73 86.55
N LEU A 42 -55.31 11.42 87.06
CA LEU A 42 -55.57 11.02 88.45
C LEU A 42 -54.67 9.87 88.98
N PRO A 43 -54.46 8.75 88.26
CA PRO A 43 -53.57 7.69 88.73
C PRO A 43 -52.12 8.16 88.91
N ARG A 44 -51.63 8.98 87.97
CA ARG A 44 -50.26 9.53 88.01
C ARG A 44 -50.07 10.54 89.12
N MET A 45 -51.10 11.35 89.41
CA MET A 45 -51.09 12.26 90.55
C MET A 45 -51.04 11.51 91.90
N ALA A 46 -51.63 10.33 91.98
CA ALA A 46 -51.56 9.50 93.18
C ALA A 46 -50.19 8.81 93.33
N ASP A 47 -49.56 8.43 92.23
CA ASP A 47 -48.20 7.86 92.25
C ASP A 47 -47.17 8.90 92.71
N ASP A 48 -47.23 10.12 92.16
CA ASP A 48 -46.28 11.23 92.39
C ASP A 48 -46.73 12.27 93.45
N LEU A 49 -47.28 11.78 94.57
CA LEU A 49 -47.79 12.63 95.67
C LEU A 49 -46.82 13.71 96.17
N ASN A 50 -45.50 13.45 96.13
CA ASN A 50 -44.48 14.40 96.59
C ASN A 50 -44.41 15.68 95.74
N GLU A 51 -44.74 15.59 94.44
CA GLU A 51 -44.78 16.75 93.53
C GLU A 51 -46.16 17.44 93.54
N VAL A 52 -47.22 16.68 93.83
CA VAL A 52 -48.61 17.15 93.79
C VAL A 52 -49.02 17.89 95.08
N GLU A 53 -48.53 17.44 96.24
CA GLU A 53 -48.80 18.07 97.54
C GLU A 53 -48.46 19.56 97.64
N PRO A 54 -47.26 20.04 97.24
CA PRO A 54 -46.92 21.47 97.34
C PRO A 54 -47.77 22.35 96.42
N VAL A 55 -48.26 21.82 95.30
CA VAL A 55 -49.09 22.55 94.33
C VAL A 55 -50.55 22.70 94.81
N LEU A 56 -51.02 21.75 95.62
CA LEU A 56 -52.39 21.75 96.15
C LEU A 56 -52.52 22.43 97.52
N ARG A 57 -51.43 22.56 98.28
CA ARG A 57 -51.42 23.27 99.58
C ARG A 57 -51.74 24.75 99.37
N ASN A 58 -52.61 25.31 100.23
CA ASN A 58 -53.16 26.67 100.14
C ASN A 58 -54.10 26.93 98.96
N THR A 59 -54.68 25.88 98.34
CA THR A 59 -55.69 26.02 97.28
C THR A 59 -57.04 25.45 97.73
N ALA A 60 -58.12 25.79 97.02
CA ALA A 60 -59.45 25.21 97.27
C ALA A 60 -59.50 23.68 97.12
N TYR A 61 -58.45 23.08 96.54
CA TYR A 61 -58.32 21.65 96.29
C TYR A 61 -57.46 20.91 97.33
N GLU A 62 -57.09 21.55 98.44
CA GLU A 62 -56.36 20.91 99.54
C GLU A 62 -56.97 19.59 100.04
N PRO A 63 -58.32 19.41 100.12
CA PRO A 63 -58.92 18.12 100.46
C PRO A 63 -58.53 16.96 99.51
N ALA A 64 -58.14 17.28 98.27
CA ALA A 64 -57.69 16.31 97.28
C ALA A 64 -56.40 15.59 97.72
N ILE A 65 -55.53 16.24 98.52
CA ILE A 65 -54.29 15.63 99.03
C ILE A 65 -54.62 14.40 99.88
N ASN A 66 -55.59 14.54 100.78
CA ASN A 66 -56.03 13.44 101.65
C ASN A 66 -56.68 12.31 100.84
N LEU A 67 -57.39 12.65 99.77
CA LEU A 67 -58.01 11.68 98.86
C LEU A 67 -56.97 10.93 98.00
N LEU A 68 -55.91 11.61 97.53
CA LEU A 68 -54.81 10.98 96.77
C LEU A 68 -53.96 10.06 97.63
N ARG A 69 -53.66 10.45 98.89
CA ARG A 69 -52.97 9.56 99.84
C ARG A 69 -53.75 8.28 100.12
N ARG A 70 -55.07 8.41 100.23
CA ARG A 70 -55.97 7.25 100.35
C ARG A 70 -55.99 6.42 99.08
N LEU A 71 -56.02 7.05 97.90
CA LEU A 71 -55.95 6.35 96.61
C LEU A 71 -54.66 5.54 96.45
N LYS A 72 -53.50 6.06 96.88
CA LYS A 72 -52.21 5.35 96.83
C LYS A 72 -52.16 4.12 97.74
N GLY A 73 -52.83 4.18 98.89
CA GLY A 73 -52.90 3.09 99.86
C GLY A 73 -53.89 1.97 99.49
N LEU A 74 -54.71 2.17 98.46
CA LEU A 74 -55.70 1.21 97.99
C LEU A 74 -55.08 0.30 96.93
N ASP A 75 -54.85 -0.96 97.30
CA ASP A 75 -54.30 -1.99 96.41
C ASP A 75 -55.36 -2.40 95.37
N VAL A 76 -55.29 -1.81 94.17
CA VAL A 76 -56.29 -1.90 93.09
C VAL A 76 -56.57 -3.36 92.66
N VAL A 77 -55.65 -4.28 92.95
CA VAL A 77 -55.71 -5.69 92.52
C VAL A 77 -56.54 -6.59 93.46
N LYS A 78 -56.86 -6.16 94.68
CA LYS A 78 -57.62 -6.98 95.66
C LYS A 78 -59.05 -6.52 95.95
N THR A 79 -59.53 -5.47 95.30
CA THR A 79 -60.79 -4.85 95.71
C THR A 79 -61.95 -5.28 94.82
N GLN A 80 -62.87 -6.07 95.37
CA GLN A 80 -64.16 -6.40 94.78
C GLN A 80 -64.94 -5.12 94.42
N MET A 81 -65.62 -5.18 93.27
CA MET A 81 -66.72 -4.32 92.77
C MET A 81 -67.01 -3.04 93.59
N LEU A 82 -66.70 -1.88 92.99
CA LEU A 82 -67.17 -0.56 93.41
C LEU A 82 -66.87 -0.22 94.88
N ASN A 83 -65.59 -0.08 95.21
CA ASN A 83 -65.21 0.52 96.48
C ASN A 83 -65.81 1.94 96.52
N ILE A 84 -66.84 2.15 97.35
CA ILE A 84 -67.61 3.42 97.46
C ILE A 84 -66.65 4.60 97.66
N GLU A 85 -65.51 4.35 98.31
CA GLU A 85 -64.45 5.32 98.51
C GLU A 85 -63.72 5.71 97.22
N VAL A 86 -63.42 4.76 96.32
CA VAL A 86 -62.79 5.04 95.02
C VAL A 86 -63.74 5.83 94.12
N LEU A 87 -65.03 5.50 94.13
CA LEU A 87 -66.04 6.28 93.42
C LEU A 87 -66.16 7.69 94.01
N HIS A 88 -66.17 7.83 95.33
CA HIS A 88 -66.22 9.15 95.96
C HIS A 88 -64.98 10.00 95.64
N ILE A 89 -63.81 9.37 95.54
CA ILE A 89 -62.58 10.04 95.09
C ILE A 89 -62.72 10.46 93.63
N ILE A 90 -63.11 9.55 92.73
CA ILE A 90 -63.30 9.85 91.31
C ILE A 90 -64.36 10.96 91.13
N ASP A 91 -65.48 10.89 91.83
CA ASP A 91 -66.57 11.87 91.80
C ASP A 91 -66.09 13.25 92.29
N TYR A 92 -65.24 13.30 93.31
CA TYR A 92 -64.63 14.55 93.77
C TYR A 92 -63.75 15.17 92.69
N PHE A 93 -62.89 14.37 92.03
CA PHE A 93 -62.03 14.86 90.94
C PHE A 93 -62.80 15.19 89.67
N GLN A 94 -63.87 14.45 89.34
CA GLN A 94 -64.74 14.74 88.19
C GLN A 94 -65.66 15.94 88.42
N SER A 95 -66.05 16.21 89.67
CA SER A 95 -66.79 17.43 90.04
C SER A 95 -65.89 18.66 90.00
N ASN A 96 -64.60 18.49 90.35
CA ASN A 96 -63.57 19.51 90.32
C ASN A 96 -62.62 19.34 89.13
N TYR A 97 -63.17 19.09 87.93
CA TYR A 97 -62.37 18.75 86.76
C TYR A 97 -61.35 19.81 86.36
N GLN A 98 -61.63 21.10 86.60
CA GLN A 98 -60.73 22.24 86.33
C GLN A 98 -59.36 22.13 87.00
N MET A 99 -59.21 21.24 87.99
CA MET A 99 -57.94 20.94 88.63
C MET A 99 -56.86 20.47 87.64
N TYR A 100 -57.22 19.89 86.49
CA TYR A 100 -56.23 19.43 85.50
C TYR A 100 -55.33 20.57 84.99
N GLU A 101 -55.83 21.82 84.97
CA GLU A 101 -55.09 23.00 84.50
C GLU A 101 -53.87 23.31 85.37
N MET A 102 -53.91 22.95 86.65
CA MET A 102 -52.81 23.13 87.61
C MET A 102 -51.64 22.17 87.34
N PHE A 103 -51.86 21.13 86.53
CA PHE A 103 -50.89 20.07 86.28
C PHE A 103 -50.60 19.82 84.79
N PRO A 104 -50.10 20.82 84.05
CA PRO A 104 -49.85 20.70 82.60
C PRO A 104 -48.77 19.67 82.26
N ARG A 105 -47.83 19.40 83.18
CA ARG A 105 -46.76 18.40 83.00
C ARG A 105 -47.31 16.99 82.81
N TYR A 106 -48.32 16.61 83.59
CA TYR A 106 -48.93 15.28 83.48
C TYR A 106 -49.74 15.13 82.20
N LEU A 107 -50.38 16.20 81.71
CA LEU A 107 -51.13 16.22 80.45
C LEU A 107 -50.21 16.09 79.22
N ASN A 108 -49.03 16.72 79.25
CA ASN A 108 -48.08 16.67 78.13
C ASN A 108 -47.38 15.31 78.00
N ASN A 109 -47.15 14.64 79.13
CA ASN A 109 -46.43 13.36 79.20
C ASN A 109 -47.37 12.12 79.19
N ILE A 110 -48.62 12.27 78.76
CA ILE A 110 -49.60 11.17 78.65
C ILE A 110 -49.12 10.07 77.68
N SER A 111 -49.52 8.82 77.93
CA SER A 111 -49.27 7.65 77.07
C SER A 111 -49.81 7.87 75.65
N GLU A 112 -49.21 7.26 74.63
CA GLU A 112 -49.72 7.34 73.24
C GLU A 112 -51.16 6.81 73.12
N TYR A 113 -51.52 5.79 73.91
CA TYR A 113 -52.87 5.25 73.96
C TYR A 113 -53.88 6.29 74.45
N ASP A 114 -53.59 6.92 75.59
CA ASP A 114 -54.44 7.93 76.21
C ASP A 114 -54.50 9.23 75.37
N LYS A 115 -53.42 9.57 74.65
CA LYS A 115 -53.42 10.66 73.64
C LYS A 115 -54.35 10.34 72.48
N THR A 116 -54.31 9.11 71.97
CA THR A 116 -55.21 8.66 70.90
C THR A 116 -56.67 8.68 71.37
N LEU A 117 -56.91 8.31 72.63
CA LEU A 117 -58.24 8.39 73.25
C LEU A 117 -58.73 9.83 73.30
N LEU A 118 -57.94 10.78 73.80
CA LEU A 118 -58.29 12.21 73.82
C LEU A 118 -58.58 12.75 72.41
N VAL A 119 -57.72 12.46 71.43
CA VAL A 119 -57.93 12.88 70.03
C VAL A 119 -59.20 12.27 69.44
N SER A 120 -59.50 11.00 69.74
CA SER A 120 -60.74 10.37 69.26
C SER A 120 -61.99 11.03 69.87
N PHE A 121 -61.99 11.38 71.15
CA PHE A 121 -63.08 12.13 71.77
C PHE A 121 -63.20 13.57 71.23
N GLU A 122 -62.07 14.23 70.93
CA GLU A 122 -62.06 15.57 70.30
C GLU A 122 -62.58 15.52 68.86
N THR A 123 -62.21 14.50 68.09
CA THR A 123 -62.76 14.30 66.73
C THR A 123 -64.26 13.97 66.77
N ILE A 124 -64.71 13.16 67.73
CA ILE A 124 -66.15 12.91 67.95
C ILE A 124 -66.87 14.21 68.31
N LEU A 125 -66.30 15.06 69.18
CA LEU A 125 -66.87 16.37 69.48
C LEU A 125 -66.96 17.25 68.22
N ALA A 126 -65.91 17.29 67.41
CA ALA A 126 -65.91 18.07 66.17
C ALA A 126 -66.97 17.57 65.17
N VAL A 127 -67.12 16.26 65.05
CA VAL A 127 -68.16 15.61 64.23
C VAL A 127 -69.54 15.90 64.81
N ALA A 128 -69.75 15.72 66.11
CA ALA A 128 -71.01 16.00 66.80
C ALA A 128 -71.42 17.46 66.66
N LYS A 129 -70.50 18.42 66.84
CA LYS A 129 -70.74 19.86 66.57
C LYS A 129 -71.24 20.06 65.14
N ARG A 130 -70.54 19.47 64.17
CA ARG A 130 -70.93 19.60 62.75
C ARG A 130 -72.31 19.00 62.45
N HIS A 131 -72.65 17.88 63.07
CA HIS A 131 -73.94 17.21 62.88
C HIS A 131 -75.09 17.91 63.59
N LEU A 132 -74.89 18.38 64.82
CA LEU A 132 -75.90 19.08 65.60
C LEU A 132 -76.30 20.42 64.94
N TRP A 133 -75.32 21.14 64.40
CA TRP A 133 -75.52 22.39 63.66
C TRP A 133 -75.96 22.19 62.21
N ARG A 134 -76.04 20.94 61.72
CA ARG A 134 -76.45 20.66 60.34
C ARG A 134 -77.94 20.93 60.17
N THR A 135 -78.30 21.52 59.03
CA THR A 135 -79.69 21.70 58.60
C THR A 135 -79.99 20.76 57.43
N SER A 136 -81.25 20.38 57.26
CA SER A 136 -81.71 19.56 56.14
C SER A 136 -81.34 20.14 54.76
N LYS A 137 -81.34 21.47 54.62
CA LYS A 137 -80.89 22.16 53.40
C LYS A 137 -79.40 21.94 53.11
N ALA A 138 -78.54 22.05 54.12
CA ALA A 138 -77.11 21.82 53.95
C ALA A 138 -76.80 20.35 53.59
N GLU A 139 -77.61 19.41 54.07
CA GLU A 139 -77.48 17.99 53.75
C GLU A 139 -77.78 17.68 52.29
N ILE A 140 -78.89 18.21 51.77
CA ILE A 140 -79.27 18.05 50.36
C ILE A 140 -78.20 18.67 49.43
N ILE A 141 -77.61 19.81 49.80
CA ILE A 141 -76.54 20.44 49.02
C ILE A 141 -75.28 19.55 49.00
N MET A 142 -74.89 19.01 50.15
CA MET A 142 -73.72 18.13 50.26
C MET A 142 -73.93 16.84 49.45
N GLU A 143 -75.11 16.24 49.49
CA GLU A 143 -75.44 15.04 48.72
C GLU A 143 -75.39 15.31 47.20
N ARG A 144 -75.92 16.46 46.76
CA ARG A 144 -75.80 16.88 45.35
C ARG A 144 -74.35 17.05 44.92
N GLN A 145 -73.52 17.70 45.74
CA GLN A 145 -72.10 17.86 45.45
C GLN A 145 -71.38 16.50 45.40
N LEU A 146 -71.71 15.59 46.32
CA LEU A 146 -71.16 14.23 46.35
C LEU A 146 -71.51 13.47 45.07
N HIS A 147 -72.74 13.59 44.58
CA HIS A 147 -73.15 12.99 43.31
C HIS A 147 -72.38 13.54 42.11
N VAL A 148 -72.16 14.87 42.04
CA VAL A 148 -71.35 15.48 40.98
C VAL A 148 -69.92 14.94 41.01
N ILE A 149 -69.28 14.93 42.18
CA ILE A 149 -67.93 14.40 42.36
C ILE A 149 -67.86 12.92 41.97
N TYR A 150 -68.89 12.13 42.31
CA TYR A 150 -68.97 10.73 41.95
C TYR A 150 -69.03 10.53 40.43
N GLN A 151 -69.87 11.29 39.72
CA GLN A 151 -69.97 11.23 38.26
C GLN A 151 -68.65 11.65 37.58
N GLU A 152 -67.99 12.69 38.09
CA GLU A 152 -66.67 13.10 37.60
C GLU A 152 -65.60 12.03 37.82
N ARG A 153 -65.62 11.36 38.99
CA ARG A 153 -64.75 10.23 39.29
C ARG A 153 -64.98 9.08 38.31
N GLU A 154 -66.24 8.75 37.99
CA GLU A 154 -66.52 7.69 37.04
C GLU A 154 -66.04 8.04 35.62
N ALA A 155 -66.27 9.28 35.19
CA ALA A 155 -65.81 9.77 33.89
C ALA A 155 -64.27 9.82 33.78
N THR A 156 -63.58 10.21 34.86
CA THR A 156 -62.11 10.19 34.90
C THR A 156 -61.56 8.76 34.88
N LEU A 157 -62.17 7.82 35.60
CA LEU A 157 -61.78 6.40 35.55
C LEU A 157 -61.91 5.82 34.13
N LYS A 158 -63.03 6.08 33.44
CA LYS A 158 -63.23 5.68 32.04
C LYS A 158 -62.17 6.26 31.12
N ARG A 159 -61.81 7.54 31.28
CA ARG A 159 -60.73 8.19 30.52
C ARG A 159 -59.37 7.55 30.79
N ILE A 160 -59.05 7.29 32.05
CA ILE A 160 -57.80 6.63 32.45
C ILE A 160 -57.70 5.25 31.78
N GLU A 161 -58.77 4.47 31.80
CA GLU A 161 -58.79 3.15 31.18
C GLU A 161 -58.60 3.23 29.65
N TYR A 162 -59.28 4.16 28.99
CA TYR A 162 -59.10 4.42 27.55
C TYR A 162 -57.63 4.75 27.22
N TYR A 163 -57.01 5.67 27.95
CA TYR A 163 -55.61 6.04 27.72
C TYR A 163 -54.64 4.92 28.05
N LYS A 164 -54.91 4.09 29.09
CA LYS A 164 -54.12 2.88 29.37
C LYS A 164 -54.14 1.91 28.21
N LYS A 165 -55.33 1.62 27.64
CA LYS A 165 -55.46 0.75 26.46
C LYS A 165 -54.73 1.32 25.25
N LYS A 166 -54.89 2.62 24.98
CA LYS A 166 -54.20 3.32 23.87
C LYS A 166 -52.68 3.35 24.04
N LEU A 167 -52.19 3.48 25.27
CA LEU A 167 -50.76 3.43 25.58
C LEU A 167 -50.22 2.01 25.40
N GLY A 168 -50.97 0.99 25.85
CA GLY A 168 -50.64 -0.42 25.65
C GLY A 168 -50.50 -0.78 24.18
N SER A 169 -51.47 -0.39 23.34
CA SER A 169 -51.41 -0.65 21.90
C SER A 169 -50.23 0.04 21.21
N LYS A 170 -49.95 1.31 21.57
CA LYS A 170 -48.76 2.03 21.07
C LYS A 170 -47.46 1.36 21.50
N LYS A 171 -47.35 0.91 22.76
CA LYS A 171 -46.16 0.18 23.25
C LYS A 171 -45.95 -1.13 22.50
N ALA A 172 -47.02 -1.89 22.25
CA ALA A 172 -46.95 -3.11 21.46
C ALA A 172 -46.49 -2.83 20.02
N LEU A 173 -47.07 -1.82 19.37
CA LEU A 173 -46.68 -1.42 18.02
C LEU A 173 -45.19 -1.01 17.94
N LEU A 174 -44.71 -0.24 18.91
CA LEU A 174 -43.30 0.14 18.97
C LEU A 174 -42.38 -1.07 19.16
N ARG A 175 -42.75 -2.03 20.02
CA ARG A 175 -42.01 -3.28 20.18
C ARG A 175 -41.94 -4.07 18.88
N TRP A 176 -43.05 -4.17 18.15
CA TRP A 176 -43.08 -4.83 16.84
C TRP A 176 -42.18 -4.11 15.83
N LYS A 177 -42.25 -2.77 15.73
CA LYS A 177 -41.38 -2.00 14.85
C LYS A 177 -39.90 -2.17 15.19
N TRP A 178 -39.58 -2.20 16.48
CA TRP A 178 -38.20 -2.39 16.92
C TRP A 178 -37.71 -3.81 16.61
N ALA A 179 -38.53 -4.83 16.87
CA ALA A 179 -38.20 -6.22 16.53
C ALA A 179 -38.01 -6.41 15.02
N THR A 180 -38.84 -5.82 14.18
CA THR A 180 -38.68 -5.91 12.72
C THR A 180 -37.42 -5.18 12.25
N GLN A 181 -37.14 -3.99 12.77
CA GLN A 181 -35.90 -3.27 12.47
C GLN A 181 -34.67 -4.08 12.92
N PHE A 182 -34.71 -4.67 14.11
CA PHE A 182 -33.64 -5.50 14.64
C PHE A 182 -33.36 -6.70 13.73
N LEU A 183 -34.39 -7.46 13.33
CA LEU A 183 -34.24 -8.59 12.41
C LEU A 183 -33.66 -8.19 11.05
N ILE A 184 -34.06 -7.02 10.53
CA ILE A 184 -33.50 -6.49 9.27
C ILE A 184 -32.01 -6.17 9.43
N LEU A 185 -31.65 -5.49 10.52
CA LEU A 185 -30.26 -5.12 10.81
C LEU A 185 -29.39 -6.37 10.99
N GLU A 186 -29.84 -7.34 11.78
CA GLU A 186 -29.13 -8.60 12.00
C GLU A 186 -28.87 -9.36 10.69
N LYS A 187 -29.87 -9.43 9.80
CA LYS A 187 -29.70 -10.02 8.47
C LYS A 187 -28.68 -9.25 7.63
N GLN A 188 -28.73 -7.92 7.63
CA GLN A 188 -27.79 -7.09 6.89
C GLN A 188 -26.35 -7.22 7.42
N GLU A 189 -26.18 -7.29 8.74
CA GLU A 189 -24.89 -7.54 9.38
C GLU A 189 -24.31 -8.90 8.99
N ALA A 190 -25.14 -9.96 9.01
CA ALA A 190 -24.74 -11.29 8.56
C ALA A 190 -24.34 -11.31 7.06
N ASP A 191 -25.12 -10.64 6.21
CA ASP A 191 -24.82 -10.53 4.77
C ASP A 191 -23.51 -9.77 4.53
N LEU A 192 -23.26 -8.69 5.28
CA LEU A 192 -22.01 -7.93 5.21
C LEU A 192 -20.82 -8.75 5.69
N ALA A 193 -20.95 -9.48 6.80
CA ALA A 193 -19.91 -10.37 7.31
C ALA A 193 -19.56 -11.46 6.28
N ASN A 194 -20.57 -12.07 5.67
CA ASN A 194 -20.39 -13.08 4.62
C ASN A 194 -19.70 -12.49 3.38
N ARG A 195 -20.10 -11.30 2.93
CA ARG A 195 -19.43 -10.60 1.81
C ARG A 195 -17.98 -10.28 2.12
N LYS A 196 -17.67 -9.78 3.33
CA LYS A 196 -16.31 -9.51 3.78
C LYS A 196 -15.47 -10.79 3.77
N TRP A 197 -16.00 -11.88 4.32
CA TRP A 197 -15.33 -13.18 4.32
C TRP A 197 -15.05 -13.69 2.90
N LYS A 198 -16.07 -13.71 2.02
CA LYS A 198 -15.91 -14.12 0.62
C LYS A 198 -14.87 -13.29 -0.12
N ASN A 199 -14.87 -11.97 0.10
CA ASN A 199 -13.89 -11.07 -0.51
C ASN A 199 -12.47 -11.38 0.00
N ASN A 200 -12.30 -11.52 1.32
CA ASN A 200 -11.00 -11.85 1.91
C ASN A 200 -10.45 -13.17 1.36
N VAL A 201 -11.29 -14.22 1.29
CA VAL A 201 -10.90 -15.51 0.70
C VAL A 201 -10.52 -15.36 -0.78
N ARG A 202 -11.27 -14.58 -1.55
CA ARG A 202 -10.94 -14.30 -2.96
C ARG A 202 -9.59 -13.59 -3.09
N ILE A 203 -9.35 -12.55 -2.30
CA ILE A 203 -8.10 -11.79 -2.30
C ILE A 203 -6.93 -12.70 -1.92
N GLN A 204 -7.04 -13.48 -0.84
CA GLN A 204 -6.01 -14.41 -0.41
C GLN A 204 -5.68 -15.43 -1.50
N ASN A 205 -6.69 -16.07 -2.09
CA ASN A 205 -6.50 -17.00 -3.19
C ASN A 205 -5.82 -16.36 -4.41
N GLU A 206 -6.13 -15.09 -4.73
CA GLU A 206 -5.49 -14.37 -5.82
C GLU A 206 -4.04 -14.00 -5.50
N ILE A 207 -3.76 -13.57 -4.26
CA ILE A 207 -2.40 -13.31 -3.77
C ILE A 207 -1.56 -14.58 -3.86
N GLU A 208 -2.08 -15.73 -3.39
CA GLU A 208 -1.37 -17.00 -3.43
C GLU A 208 -1.07 -17.43 -4.87
N LYS A 209 -2.07 -17.37 -5.77
CA LYS A 209 -1.88 -17.67 -7.20
C LYS A 209 -0.81 -16.78 -7.83
N ARG A 210 -0.89 -15.47 -7.63
CA ARG A 210 0.09 -14.51 -8.17
C ARG A 210 1.49 -14.72 -7.57
N THR A 211 1.58 -15.03 -6.29
CA THR A 211 2.84 -15.35 -5.62
C THR A 211 3.47 -16.60 -6.20
N GLN A 212 2.66 -17.65 -6.45
CA GLN A 212 3.15 -18.88 -7.06
C GLN A 212 3.62 -18.65 -8.50
N THR A 213 2.89 -17.87 -9.31
CA THR A 213 3.35 -17.52 -10.66
C THR A 213 4.63 -16.69 -10.62
N LEU A 214 4.75 -15.74 -9.69
CA LEU A 214 5.94 -14.92 -9.55
C LEU A 214 7.17 -15.76 -9.18
N ARG A 215 7.02 -16.72 -8.26
CA ARG A 215 8.10 -17.66 -7.91
C ARG A 215 8.57 -18.47 -9.11
N LYS A 216 7.64 -19.03 -9.89
CA LYS A 216 7.98 -19.77 -11.12
C LYS A 216 8.70 -18.89 -12.15
N HIS A 217 8.22 -17.67 -12.37
CA HIS A 217 8.89 -16.72 -13.27
C HIS A 217 10.28 -16.34 -12.77
N HIS A 218 10.45 -16.17 -11.46
CA HIS A 218 11.74 -15.89 -10.87
C HIS A 218 12.71 -17.07 -11.02
N GLU A 219 12.27 -18.31 -10.75
CA GLU A 219 13.07 -19.52 -10.96
C GLU A 219 13.53 -19.64 -12.43
N VAL A 220 12.63 -19.45 -13.39
CA VAL A 220 12.95 -19.46 -14.82
C VAL A 220 13.94 -18.35 -15.18
N SER A 221 13.76 -17.14 -14.63
CA SER A 221 14.67 -16.03 -14.86
C SER A 221 16.07 -16.31 -14.32
N VAL A 222 16.17 -16.92 -13.13
CA VAL A 222 17.45 -17.29 -12.51
C VAL A 222 18.13 -18.39 -13.31
N GLN A 223 17.38 -19.40 -13.77
CA GLN A 223 17.92 -20.42 -14.67
C GLN A 223 18.50 -19.81 -15.94
N LYS A 224 17.76 -18.88 -16.59
CA LYS A 224 18.24 -18.20 -17.78
C LYS A 224 19.49 -17.35 -17.52
N GLN A 225 19.57 -16.69 -16.37
CA GLN A 225 20.77 -15.94 -15.98
C GLN A 225 21.98 -16.87 -15.81
N ASN A 226 21.79 -18.05 -15.21
CA ASN A 226 22.86 -19.03 -15.07
C ASN A 226 23.31 -19.59 -16.42
N GLU A 227 22.37 -19.93 -17.32
CA GLU A 227 22.68 -20.37 -18.69
C GLU A 227 23.50 -19.32 -19.44
N LEU A 228 23.09 -18.04 -19.38
CA LEU A 228 23.81 -16.95 -20.03
C LEU A 228 25.20 -16.73 -19.42
N ALA A 229 25.36 -16.90 -18.10
CA ALA A 229 26.65 -16.83 -17.44
C ALA A 229 27.59 -17.94 -17.91
N GLU A 230 27.09 -19.18 -18.02
CA GLU A 230 27.86 -20.31 -18.55
C GLU A 230 28.25 -20.12 -20.03
N GLU A 231 27.33 -19.61 -20.86
CA GLU A 231 27.61 -19.27 -22.26
C GLU A 231 28.70 -18.19 -22.37
N LEU A 232 28.64 -17.18 -21.50
CA LEU A 232 29.63 -16.11 -21.45
C LEU A 232 31.01 -16.63 -21.03
N GLU A 233 31.07 -17.49 -20.01
CA GLU A 233 32.33 -18.12 -19.56
C GLU A 233 32.94 -18.99 -20.67
N LYS A 234 32.12 -19.78 -21.38
CA LYS A 234 32.57 -20.57 -22.54
C LYS A 234 33.12 -19.68 -23.65
N ALA A 235 32.41 -18.62 -23.99
CA ALA A 235 32.84 -17.67 -25.03
C ALA A 235 34.14 -16.95 -24.64
N GLN A 236 34.32 -16.58 -23.37
CA GLN A 236 35.57 -16.02 -22.86
C GLN A 236 36.72 -17.02 -22.99
N ALA A 237 36.53 -18.27 -22.55
CA ALA A 237 37.55 -19.31 -22.67
C ALA A 237 37.91 -19.64 -24.13
N GLU A 238 36.94 -19.63 -25.05
CA GLU A 238 37.18 -19.78 -26.49
C GLU A 238 37.97 -18.60 -27.07
N TYR A 239 37.61 -17.38 -26.68
CA TYR A 239 38.31 -16.18 -27.10
C TYR A 239 39.76 -16.15 -26.61
N GLU A 240 40.02 -16.53 -25.35
CA GLU A 240 41.37 -16.67 -24.80
C GLU A 240 42.20 -17.71 -25.56
N LYS A 241 41.64 -18.88 -25.87
CA LYS A 241 42.31 -19.90 -26.71
C LYS A 241 42.63 -19.39 -28.10
N LEU A 242 41.75 -18.56 -28.67
CA LEU A 242 41.96 -17.99 -30.00
C LEU A 242 43.06 -16.92 -29.98
N ILE A 243 43.14 -16.13 -28.90
CA ILE A 243 44.25 -15.20 -28.67
C ILE A 243 45.57 -15.96 -28.57
N THR A 244 45.66 -17.00 -27.73
CA THR A 244 46.91 -17.75 -27.56
C THR A 244 47.36 -18.39 -28.87
N LYS A 245 46.44 -19.02 -29.60
CA LYS A 245 46.71 -19.61 -30.91
C LYS A 245 47.17 -18.57 -31.94
N ASN A 246 46.55 -17.39 -31.96
CA ASN A 246 46.96 -16.31 -32.85
C ASN A 246 48.35 -15.78 -32.48
N ALA A 247 48.67 -15.67 -31.18
CA ALA A 247 49.99 -15.26 -30.72
C ALA A 247 51.08 -16.27 -31.10
N GLU A 248 50.79 -17.58 -30.99
CA GLU A 248 51.67 -18.65 -31.47
C GLU A 248 51.88 -18.58 -32.98
N ASN A 249 50.79 -18.48 -33.76
CA ASN A 249 50.87 -18.33 -35.22
C ASN A 249 51.67 -17.08 -35.63
N GLU A 250 51.47 -15.94 -34.94
CA GLU A 250 52.22 -14.72 -35.23
C GLU A 250 53.72 -14.91 -34.92
N LYS A 251 54.05 -15.60 -33.83
CA LYS A 251 55.44 -15.94 -33.48
C LYS A 251 56.07 -16.84 -34.54
N ASP A 252 55.37 -17.89 -34.97
CA ASP A 252 55.85 -18.81 -36.00
C ASP A 252 56.10 -18.09 -37.33
N LEU A 253 55.16 -17.23 -37.75
CA LEU A 253 55.32 -16.40 -38.95
C LEU A 253 56.49 -15.41 -38.83
N ARG A 254 56.72 -14.83 -37.65
CA ARG A 254 57.88 -13.97 -37.37
C ARG A 254 59.19 -14.77 -37.48
N ASP A 255 59.23 -15.98 -36.96
CA ASP A 255 60.40 -16.86 -37.02
C ASP A 255 60.68 -17.32 -38.46
N GLU A 256 59.66 -17.67 -39.23
CA GLU A 256 59.77 -17.97 -40.67
C GLU A 256 60.29 -16.78 -41.46
N LYS A 257 59.72 -15.59 -41.23
CA LYS A 257 60.20 -14.34 -41.84
C LYS A 257 61.68 -14.14 -41.53
N ASN A 258 62.09 -14.29 -40.27
CA ASN A 258 63.49 -14.12 -39.87
C ASN A 258 64.42 -15.15 -40.55
N LYS A 259 63.99 -16.43 -40.65
CA LYS A 259 64.74 -17.46 -41.40
C LYS A 259 64.92 -17.08 -42.87
N LEU A 260 63.85 -16.62 -43.53
CA LEU A 260 63.91 -16.18 -44.93
C LEU A 260 64.80 -14.96 -45.11
N VAL A 261 64.76 -14.01 -44.19
CA VAL A 261 65.67 -12.84 -44.19
C VAL A 261 67.13 -13.30 -44.10
N ILE A 262 67.47 -14.18 -43.16
CA ILE A 262 68.83 -14.73 -43.02
C ILE A 262 69.24 -15.50 -44.30
N GLN A 263 68.34 -16.26 -44.92
CA GLN A 263 68.62 -16.95 -46.18
C GLN A 263 68.89 -15.97 -47.32
N LEU A 264 68.13 -14.88 -47.43
CA LEU A 264 68.34 -13.83 -48.42
C LEU A 264 69.66 -13.09 -48.19
N GLU A 265 69.99 -12.72 -46.95
CA GLU A 265 71.28 -12.11 -46.58
C GLU A 265 72.45 -13.02 -46.98
N ASN A 266 72.36 -14.32 -46.69
CA ASN A 266 73.37 -15.29 -47.10
C ASN A 266 73.48 -15.43 -48.63
N ALA A 267 72.35 -15.40 -49.35
CA ALA A 267 72.35 -15.46 -50.82
C ALA A 267 72.98 -14.19 -51.42
N LEU A 268 72.68 -13.01 -50.86
CA LEU A 268 73.30 -11.75 -51.23
C LEU A 268 74.81 -11.78 -50.98
N HIS A 269 75.25 -12.22 -49.79
CA HIS A 269 76.68 -12.36 -49.49
C HIS A 269 77.41 -13.31 -50.46
N ARG A 270 76.80 -14.45 -50.83
CA ARG A 270 77.37 -15.36 -51.83
C ARG A 270 77.43 -14.71 -53.21
N TYR A 271 76.39 -13.98 -53.60
CA TYR A 271 76.35 -13.24 -54.85
C TYR A 271 77.45 -12.17 -54.89
N ASP A 272 77.57 -11.34 -53.86
CA ASP A 272 78.59 -10.29 -53.76
C ASP A 272 80.01 -10.87 -53.78
N SER A 273 80.24 -11.99 -53.08
CA SER A 273 81.53 -12.69 -53.10
C SER A 273 81.87 -13.21 -54.50
N ASN A 274 80.91 -13.87 -55.17
CA ASN A 274 81.11 -14.41 -56.52
C ASN A 274 81.33 -13.29 -57.54
N VAL A 275 80.54 -12.21 -57.49
CA VAL A 275 80.76 -11.02 -58.33
C VAL A 275 82.13 -10.43 -58.07
N GLY A 276 82.56 -10.31 -56.81
CA GLY A 276 83.90 -9.84 -56.45
C GLY A 276 85.03 -10.75 -56.95
N GLU A 277 84.84 -12.07 -56.96
CA GLU A 277 85.76 -13.03 -57.59
C GLU A 277 85.82 -12.87 -59.11
N LYS A 278 84.66 -12.80 -59.78
CA LYS A 278 84.60 -12.61 -61.24
C LYS A 278 85.14 -11.27 -61.70
N LEU A 279 84.96 -10.21 -60.91
CA LEU A 279 85.58 -8.92 -61.19
C LEU A 279 87.11 -9.01 -61.11
N ARG A 280 87.65 -9.74 -60.11
CA ARG A 280 89.09 -10.00 -59.98
C ARG A 280 89.63 -10.85 -61.12
N GLU A 281 88.94 -11.93 -61.48
CA GLU A 281 89.29 -12.77 -62.64
C GLU A 281 89.29 -11.95 -63.94
N ASN A 282 88.26 -11.12 -64.16
CA ASN A 282 88.18 -10.29 -65.36
C ASN A 282 89.32 -9.26 -65.41
N LEU A 283 89.67 -8.64 -64.28
CA LEU A 283 90.83 -7.74 -64.20
C LEU A 283 92.13 -8.46 -64.56
N GLN A 284 92.34 -9.68 -64.05
CA GLN A 284 93.49 -10.52 -64.39
C GLN A 284 93.51 -10.87 -65.88
N LEU A 285 92.38 -11.25 -66.46
CA LEU A 285 92.26 -11.55 -67.89
C LEU A 285 92.50 -10.33 -68.76
N GLU A 286 92.01 -9.15 -68.37
CA GLU A 286 92.29 -7.89 -69.05
C GLU A 286 93.80 -7.55 -69.02
N ASP A 287 94.47 -7.77 -67.89
CA ASP A 287 95.91 -7.56 -67.76
C ASP A 287 96.70 -8.55 -68.63
N MET A 288 96.31 -9.83 -68.63
CA MET A 288 96.89 -10.85 -69.52
C MET A 288 96.65 -10.52 -70.99
N TYR A 289 95.45 -10.07 -71.36
CA TYR A 289 95.12 -9.64 -72.71
C TYR A 289 95.95 -8.43 -73.14
N LYS A 290 96.11 -7.42 -72.27
CA LYS A 290 96.98 -6.27 -72.53
C LYS A 290 98.44 -6.69 -72.72
N ALA A 291 98.93 -7.65 -71.93
CA ALA A 291 100.27 -8.20 -72.08
C ALA A 291 100.43 -8.93 -73.43
N ALA A 292 99.52 -9.85 -73.76
CA ALA A 292 99.52 -10.56 -75.04
C ALA A 292 99.38 -9.62 -76.24
N LYS A 293 98.59 -8.55 -76.12
CA LYS A 293 98.45 -7.51 -77.16
C LYS A 293 99.77 -6.77 -77.38
N LYS A 294 100.51 -6.43 -76.32
CA LYS A 294 101.86 -5.84 -76.45
C LYS A 294 102.82 -6.80 -77.14
N GLU A 295 102.79 -8.09 -76.83
CA GLU A 295 103.60 -9.11 -77.51
C GLU A 295 103.24 -9.22 -79.00
N LEU A 296 101.94 -9.22 -79.32
CA LEU A 296 101.47 -9.22 -80.71
C LEU A 296 101.88 -7.95 -81.45
N ASP A 297 101.74 -6.78 -80.84
CA ASP A 297 102.15 -5.50 -81.44
C ASP A 297 103.67 -5.51 -81.73
N ASN A 298 104.48 -6.04 -80.81
CA ASN A 298 105.92 -6.24 -81.02
C ASN A 298 106.18 -7.20 -82.20
N PHE A 299 105.46 -8.33 -82.27
CA PHE A 299 105.57 -9.27 -83.39
C PHE A 299 105.18 -8.62 -84.73
N MET A 300 104.11 -7.84 -84.77
CA MET A 300 103.64 -7.14 -85.97
C MET A 300 104.67 -6.15 -86.52
N VAL A 301 105.52 -5.55 -85.68
CA VAL A 301 106.64 -4.72 -86.12
C VAL A 301 107.68 -5.55 -86.90
N TYR A 302 107.99 -6.76 -86.43
CA TYR A 302 108.88 -7.68 -87.16
C TYR A 302 108.23 -8.18 -88.46
N TYR A 303 106.97 -8.59 -88.40
CA TYR A 303 106.22 -9.06 -89.57
C TYR A 303 106.16 -7.99 -90.67
N ARG A 304 105.84 -6.73 -90.34
CA ARG A 304 105.82 -5.63 -91.31
C ARG A 304 107.19 -5.35 -91.94
N LYS A 305 108.28 -5.55 -91.18
CA LYS A 305 109.64 -5.43 -91.74
C LYS A 305 109.93 -6.54 -92.75
N GLU A 306 109.57 -7.78 -92.44
CA GLU A 306 109.74 -8.92 -93.36
C GLU A 306 108.85 -8.79 -94.60
N GLU A 307 107.58 -8.40 -94.43
CA GLU A 307 106.63 -8.19 -95.53
C GLU A 307 107.11 -7.09 -96.50
N ALA A 308 107.70 -6.01 -95.98
CA ALA A 308 108.30 -4.96 -96.80
C ALA A 308 109.52 -5.45 -97.62
N VAL A 309 110.28 -6.41 -97.10
CA VAL A 309 111.38 -7.05 -97.83
C VAL A 309 110.83 -7.98 -98.91
N TYR A 310 109.83 -8.81 -98.58
CA TYR A 310 109.19 -9.72 -99.53
C TYR A 310 108.53 -8.97 -100.69
N ASN A 311 107.74 -7.93 -100.40
CA ASN A 311 107.06 -7.14 -101.43
C ASN A 311 108.04 -6.43 -102.37
N LYS A 312 109.19 -5.95 -101.88
CA LYS A 312 110.25 -5.40 -102.74
C LYS A 312 110.79 -6.43 -103.73
N ILE A 313 110.97 -7.67 -103.30
CA ILE A 313 111.47 -8.77 -104.15
C ILE A 313 110.42 -9.14 -105.20
N VAL A 314 109.15 -9.30 -104.80
CA VAL A 314 108.06 -9.69 -105.70
C VAL A 314 107.80 -8.62 -106.77
N VAL A 315 107.74 -7.34 -106.40
CA VAL A 315 107.50 -6.25 -107.34
C VAL A 315 108.65 -6.14 -108.37
N GLN A 316 109.89 -6.41 -107.97
CA GLN A 316 111.02 -6.44 -108.91
C GLN A 316 110.91 -7.61 -109.90
N TYR A 317 110.48 -8.78 -109.46
CA TYR A 317 110.26 -9.95 -110.32
C TYR A 317 109.13 -9.74 -111.35
N GLU A 318 107.99 -9.16 -110.93
CA GLU A 318 106.85 -8.91 -111.85
C GLU A 318 107.18 -7.89 -112.94
N GLN A 319 107.96 -6.84 -112.63
CA GLN A 319 108.36 -5.81 -113.59
C GLN A 319 109.34 -6.32 -114.67
N GLU A 320 110.09 -7.38 -114.39
CA GLU A 320 110.97 -8.02 -115.38
C GLU A 320 110.21 -8.96 -116.32
N GLU A 321 109.20 -9.68 -115.82
CA GLU A 321 108.37 -10.55 -116.65
C GLU A 321 107.53 -9.77 -117.66
N GLN A 322 106.90 -8.67 -117.23
CA GLN A 322 106.06 -7.86 -118.12
C GLN A 322 106.85 -7.26 -119.31
N ARG A 323 108.10 -6.86 -119.09
CA ARG A 323 108.99 -6.35 -120.17
C ARG A 323 109.32 -7.42 -121.21
N LYS A 324 109.60 -8.65 -120.78
CA LYS A 324 109.90 -9.78 -121.68
C LYS A 324 108.66 -10.22 -122.47
N HIS A 325 107.48 -10.19 -121.85
CA HIS A 325 106.24 -10.60 -122.52
C HIS A 325 105.85 -9.64 -123.65
N GLN A 326 105.96 -8.33 -123.44
CA GLN A 326 105.61 -7.33 -124.47
C GLN A 326 106.50 -7.38 -125.72
N GLN A 327 107.81 -7.67 -125.56
CA GLN A 327 108.73 -7.83 -126.70
C GLN A 327 108.36 -9.03 -127.59
N ASN A 328 107.93 -10.14 -127.00
CA ASN A 328 107.60 -11.36 -127.74
C ASN A 328 106.30 -11.23 -128.56
N ILE A 329 105.31 -10.49 -128.08
CA ILE A 329 104.03 -10.27 -128.80
C ILE A 329 104.25 -9.46 -130.09
N LEU A 330 105.11 -8.44 -130.03
CA LEU A 330 105.41 -7.55 -131.16
C LEU A 330 106.05 -8.31 -132.34
N VAL A 331 107.00 -9.20 -132.03
CA VAL A 331 107.67 -10.06 -133.02
C VAL A 331 106.70 -11.07 -133.65
N PHE A 332 105.75 -11.60 -132.87
CA PHE A 332 104.76 -12.55 -133.37
C PHE A 332 103.77 -11.90 -134.35
N MET A 333 103.32 -10.67 -134.09
CA MET A 333 102.40 -9.94 -134.98
C MET A 333 103.03 -9.58 -136.34
N MET A 334 104.29 -9.13 -136.36
CA MET A 334 105.02 -8.84 -137.61
C MET A 334 105.12 -10.06 -138.53
N ASN A 335 105.45 -11.23 -137.97
CA ASN A 335 105.63 -12.46 -138.75
C ASN A 335 104.30 -13.05 -139.27
N ARG A 336 103.19 -12.85 -138.53
CA ARG A 336 101.85 -13.31 -138.94
C ARG A 336 101.28 -12.48 -140.09
N ALA A 337 101.52 -11.17 -140.11
CA ALA A 337 101.10 -10.30 -141.21
C ALA A 337 101.83 -10.63 -142.52
N ALA A 338 103.15 -10.85 -142.46
CA ALA A 338 103.98 -11.16 -143.61
C ALA A 338 103.57 -12.47 -144.33
N ARG A 339 103.23 -13.53 -143.57
CA ARG A 339 102.79 -14.81 -144.17
C ARG A 339 101.46 -14.69 -144.91
N LYS A 340 100.52 -13.90 -144.39
CA LYS A 340 99.17 -13.75 -144.97
C LYS A 340 99.19 -13.04 -146.33
N ILE A 341 100.13 -12.12 -146.55
CA ILE A 341 100.30 -11.40 -147.82
C ILE A 341 100.93 -12.31 -148.89
N GLN A 342 101.88 -13.17 -148.52
CA GLN A 342 102.57 -14.05 -149.46
C GLN A 342 101.69 -15.17 -150.03
N THR A 343 100.80 -15.75 -149.22
CA THR A 343 99.88 -16.83 -149.67
C THR A 343 98.85 -16.34 -150.69
N TYR A 344 98.21 -15.19 -150.44
CA TYR A 344 97.20 -14.64 -151.37
C TYR A 344 97.79 -14.30 -152.76
N TRP A 345 99.05 -13.86 -152.82
CA TRP A 345 99.71 -13.55 -154.09
C TRP A 345 100.04 -14.79 -154.94
N GLN A 346 100.43 -15.90 -154.29
CA GLN A 346 100.79 -17.15 -154.99
C GLN A 346 99.56 -17.88 -155.57
N GLU A 347 98.42 -17.86 -154.87
CA GLU A 347 97.18 -18.50 -155.32
C GLU A 347 96.58 -17.80 -156.55
N TRP A 348 96.59 -16.46 -156.57
CA TRP A 348 96.12 -15.69 -157.72
C TRP A 348 96.94 -15.94 -158.99
N ARG A 349 98.27 -16.08 -158.85
CA ARG A 349 99.19 -16.30 -159.99
C ARG A 349 98.96 -17.65 -160.68
N ARG A 350 98.72 -18.72 -159.90
CA ARG A 350 98.48 -20.08 -160.42
C ARG A 350 97.13 -20.22 -161.14
N ALA A 351 96.10 -19.50 -160.69
CA ALA A 351 94.77 -19.53 -161.31
C ALA A 351 94.74 -18.89 -162.71
N LYS A 352 95.55 -17.84 -162.95
CA LYS A 352 95.59 -17.11 -164.23
C LYS A 352 96.24 -17.93 -165.35
N GLN A 353 97.28 -18.71 -165.06
CA GLN A 353 98.01 -19.52 -166.06
C GLN A 353 97.21 -20.73 -166.58
N LYS A 354 96.35 -21.36 -165.76
CA LYS A 354 95.53 -22.50 -166.20
C LYS A 354 94.40 -22.10 -167.16
N LYS A 355 93.85 -20.88 -167.06
CA LYS A 355 92.81 -20.39 -168.00
C LYS A 355 93.38 -20.07 -169.39
N ALA A 356 94.64 -19.64 -169.50
CA ALA A 356 95.26 -19.31 -170.79
C ALA A 356 95.53 -20.55 -171.70
N ARG A 357 95.84 -21.71 -171.12
CA ARG A 357 96.11 -22.94 -171.91
C ARG A 357 94.87 -23.53 -172.60
N LYS A 358 93.65 -23.24 -172.13
CA LYS A 358 92.39 -23.68 -172.77
C LYS A 358 92.02 -22.88 -174.04
N ALA A 359 92.67 -21.74 -174.31
CA ALA A 359 92.33 -20.89 -175.45
C ALA A 359 93.12 -21.20 -176.75
N ALA A 360 94.27 -21.87 -176.70
CA ALA A 360 95.20 -21.91 -177.84
C ALA A 360 95.05 -23.11 -178.83
N LYS A 361 94.34 -24.19 -178.51
CA LYS A 361 94.24 -25.37 -179.42
C LYS A 361 92.92 -25.53 -180.20
N LYS A 362 91.98 -24.57 -180.08
CA LYS A 362 90.78 -24.47 -180.94
C LYS A 362 90.99 -23.59 -182.20
N ALA A 363 92.21 -23.13 -182.47
CA ALA A 363 92.55 -22.28 -183.62
C ALA A 363 93.57 -22.97 -184.57
N LYS A 364 93.17 -24.09 -185.19
CA LYS A 364 93.57 -24.51 -186.57
C LYS A 364 93.00 -25.89 -186.92
N LYS A 365 91.77 -25.89 -187.44
CA LYS A 365 91.33 -26.74 -188.56
C LYS A 365 90.79 -25.76 -189.60
N LYS A 366 91.64 -25.34 -190.53
CA LYS A 366 91.35 -24.68 -191.82
C LYS A 366 92.67 -24.45 -192.55
#